data_AF-A0A139CKX4-F1
#
_entry.id   AF-A0A139CKX4-F1
#
_cell.length_a   1.000
_cell.length_b   1.000
_cell.length_c   1.000
_cell.angle_alpha   90.00
_cell.angle_beta   90.00
_cell.angle_gamma   90.00
#
_symmetry.space_group_name_H-M   'P 1'
#
loop_
_entity.id
_entity.type
_entity.pdbx_description
1 polymer ?
#
loop_
_entity_poly.entity_id
_entity_poly.type
_entity_poly.pdbx_seq_one_letter_code
_entity_poly.pdbx_strand_id
1 'polypeptide(L)' 'MVAYFKTCQVCGRAINKGRLEILPQTRLCIDCAKILGSDIKGSKARIGMDLDTYCDLLGAVRS' A
#
# COMPACT_ATOMS: atom_id res chain seq x y z
N MET A 1 -7.09 -0.17 -23.57
CA MET A 1 -6.45 -1.12 -22.63
C MET A 1 -4.95 -0.83 -22.64
N VAL A 2 -4.42 -0.10 -21.65
CA VAL A 2 -2.99 0.24 -21.60
C VAL A 2 -2.26 -0.94 -20.96
N ALA A 3 -1.52 -1.72 -21.76
CA ALA A 3 -0.70 -2.80 -21.25
C ALA A 3 0.60 -2.23 -20.69
N TYR A 4 0.67 -2.04 -19.37
CA TYR A 4 1.91 -1.62 -18.70
C TYR A 4 2.83 -2.84 -18.57
N PHE A 5 3.88 -2.90 -19.40
CA PHE A 5 4.96 -3.88 -19.25
C PHE A 5 6.10 -3.24 -18.45
N LYS A 6 6.01 -3.31 -17.12
CA LYS A 6 7.14 -2.95 -16.25
C LYS A 6 7.97 -4.18 -15.93
N THR A 7 9.29 -4.01 -15.89
CA THR A 7 10.24 -5.00 -15.41
C THR A 7 10.60 -4.74 -13.95
N CYS A 8 10.90 -5.81 -13.22
CA CYS A 8 11.33 -5.76 -11.83
C CYS A 8 12.76 -5.23 -11.75
N GLN A 9 13.03 -4.26 -10.88
CA GLN A 9 14.38 -3.70 -10.71
C GLN A 9 15.38 -4.65 -10.03
N VAL A 10 14.90 -5.69 -9.34
CA VAL A 10 15.76 -6.62 -8.60
C VAL A 10 16.14 -7.84 -9.44
N CYS A 11 15.18 -8.44 -10.14
CA CYS A 11 15.40 -9.68 -10.88
C CYS A 11 15.29 -9.53 -12.40
N GLY A 12 14.93 -8.34 -12.91
CA GLY A 12 14.76 -8.08 -14.34
C GLY A 12 13.52 -8.73 -14.99
N ARG A 13 12.77 -9.58 -14.26
CA ARG A 13 11.57 -10.25 -14.78
C ARG A 13 10.41 -9.28 -15.00
N ALA A 14 9.52 -9.59 -15.94
CA ALA A 14 8.29 -8.84 -16.13
C ALA A 14 7.41 -8.89 -14.87
N ILE A 15 6.90 -7.73 -14.45
CA ILE A 15 5.95 -7.63 -13.34
C ILE A 15 4.59 -8.10 -13.85
N ASN A 16 3.91 -8.91 -13.04
CA ASN A 16 2.58 -9.43 -13.38
C ASN A 16 1.60 -8.27 -13.62
N LYS A 17 0.86 -8.32 -14.75
CA LYS A 17 -0.11 -7.30 -15.15
C LYS A 17 -1.17 -7.05 -14.08
N GLY A 18 -1.70 -8.09 -13.44
CA GLY A 18 -2.70 -7.94 -12.37
C GLY A 18 -2.15 -7.17 -11.15
N ARG A 19 -0.84 -7.23 -10.90
CA ARG A 19 -0.21 -6.44 -9.85
C ARG A 19 -0.03 -4.97 -10.25
N LEU A 20 0.25 -4.70 -11.52
CA LEU A 20 0.36 -3.33 -12.04
C LEU A 20 -1.00 -2.63 -12.16
N GLU A 21 -2.08 -3.39 -12.37
CA GLU A 21 -3.45 -2.85 -12.35
C GLU A 21 -3.84 -2.37 -10.96
N ILE A 22 -3.52 -3.13 -9.91
CA ILE A 22 -3.83 -2.77 -8.52
C ILE A 22 -2.85 -1.73 -7.99
N LEU A 23 -1.56 -1.87 -8.31
CA LEU A 23 -0.50 -0.98 -7.85
C LEU A 23 0.43 -0.55 -9.00
N PRO A 24 0.06 0.47 -9.78
CA PRO A 24 0.84 0.90 -10.95
C PRO A 24 2.22 1.46 -10.59
N GLN A 25 2.40 1.94 -9.36
CA GLN A 25 3.67 2.44 -8.83
C GLN A 25 4.68 1.35 -8.44
N THR A 26 4.32 0.06 -8.39
CA THR A 26 5.31 -0.95 -7.96
C THR A 26 6.45 -1.07 -8.95
N ARG A 27 7.66 -1.27 -8.42
CA ARG A 27 8.89 -1.54 -9.18
C ARG A 27 9.42 -2.96 -8.98
N LEU A 28 8.71 -3.77 -8.19
CA LEU A 28 9.13 -5.10 -7.77
C LEU A 28 8.09 -6.15 -8.16
N CYS A 29 8.57 -7.30 -8.63
CA CYS A 29 7.73 -8.48 -8.81
C CYS A 29 7.29 -9.05 -7.45
N ILE A 30 6.31 -9.96 -7.47
CA ILE A 30 5.76 -10.61 -6.26
C ILE A 30 6.86 -11.32 -5.46
N ASP A 31 7.75 -12.04 -6.14
CA ASP A 31 8.79 -12.82 -5.48
C ASP A 31 9.80 -11.92 -4.78
N CYS A 32 10.29 -10.87 -5.46
CA CYS A 32 11.22 -9.92 -4.87
C CYS A 32 10.57 -9.11 -3.74
N ALA A 33 9.29 -8.74 -3.88
CA ALA A 33 8.57 -8.02 -2.83
C ALA A 33 8.36 -8.86 -1.56
N LYS A 34 8.24 -10.20 -1.68
CA LYS A 34 8.18 -11.11 -0.52
C LYS A 34 9.50 -11.20 0.24
N ILE A 35 10.63 -11.07 -0.46
CA ILE A 35 11.97 -11.23 0.13
C ILE A 35 12.50 -9.90 0.68
N LEU A 36 12.39 -8.82 -0.10
CA LEU A 36 12.99 -7.51 0.21
C LEU A 36 12.00 -6.54 0.87
N GLY A 37 10.71 -6.88 0.88
CA GLY A 37 9.63 -5.97 1.24
C GLY A 37 9.11 -5.17 0.03
N SER A 38 7.94 -4.54 0.20
CA SER A 38 7.36 -3.68 -0.84
C SER A 38 8.10 -2.34 -0.93
N ASP A 39 8.49 -1.95 -2.14
CA ASP A 39 9.03 -0.60 -2.48
C ASP A 39 7.99 0.53 -2.25
N ILE A 40 6.75 0.16 -1.97
CA ILE A 40 5.66 1.10 -1.75
C ILE A 40 5.81 1.67 -0.36
N LYS A 41 6.40 2.87 -0.30
CA LYS A 41 6.24 3.77 0.85
C LYS A 41 4.79 4.23 0.88
N GLY A 42 3.91 3.44 1.48
CA GLY A 42 2.63 3.95 1.93
C GLY A 42 2.91 5.09 2.90
N SER A 43 2.37 6.28 2.65
CA SER A 43 2.29 7.31 3.68
C SER A 43 1.71 6.63 4.91
N LYS A 44 2.47 6.56 6.02
CA LYS A 44 1.92 6.12 7.31
C LYS A 44 0.69 6.99 7.52
N ALA A 45 -0.50 6.43 7.27
CA ALA A 45 -1.73 7.11 7.63
C ALA A 45 -1.57 7.37 9.12
N ARG A 46 -1.59 8.65 9.52
CA ARG A 46 -1.65 9.01 10.93
C ARG A 46 -3.00 8.53 11.42
N ILE A 47 -3.10 7.24 11.74
CA ILE A 47 -4.22 6.68 12.49
C ILE A 47 -3.96 7.09 13.95
N GLY A 48 -4.04 8.40 14.19
CA GLY A 48 -4.22 8.97 15.50
C GLY A 48 -5.60 9.56 15.46
N MET A 49 -6.56 8.94 16.15
CA MET A 49 -7.82 9.58 16.41
C MET A 49 -7.50 10.74 17.36
N ASP A 50 -7.94 11.95 17.01
CA ASP A 50 -7.75 13.09 17.87
C ASP A 50 -8.38 12.81 19.24
N LEU A 51 -7.70 13.22 20.32
CA LEU A 51 -8.10 12.87 21.69
C LEU A 51 -9.51 13.41 22.00
N ASP A 52 -9.85 14.57 21.45
CA ASP A 52 -11.17 15.19 21.60
C ASP A 52 -12.25 14.33 20.94
N THR A 53 -11.98 13.79 19.75
CA THR A 53 -12.91 12.90 19.04
C THR A 53 -13.12 11.57 19.79
N TYR A 54 -12.09 11.06 20.48
CA TYR A 54 -12.20 9.86 21.32
C TYR A 54 -13.09 10.11 22.55
N CYS A 55 -12.95 11.27 23.18
CA CYS A 55 -13.75 11.68 24.33
C CYS A 55 -15.22 11.90 23.98
N ASP A 56 -15.54 12.52 22.83
CA ASP A 56 -16.91 12.74 22.37
C ASP A 56 -17.68 11.42 22.17
N LEU A 57 -17.02 10.42 21.56
CA LEU A 57 -17.62 9.10 21.35
C LEU A 57 -17.90 8.37 22.67
N LEU A 58 -17.03 8.52 23.68
CA LEU A 58 -17.26 7.93 25.00
C LEU A 58 -18.33 8.70 25.81
N GLY A 59 -18.40 10.02 25.64
CA GLY A 59 -19.44 10.85 26.25
C GLY A 59 -20.84 10.50 25.73
N ALA A 60 -20.96 10.19 24.44
CA ALA A 60 -22.21 9.78 23.81
C ALA A 60 -22.80 8.45 24.34
N VAL A 61 -22.00 7.61 24.99
CA VAL A 61 -22.44 6.31 25.55
C VAL A 61 -23.00 6.46 26.97
N ARG A 62 -22.84 7.62 27.63
CA ARG A 62 -23.27 7.84 29.02
C ARG A 62 -24.57 8.67 29.15
N SER A 63 -25.47 8.57 28.17
CA SER A 63 -26.80 9.23 28.20
C SER A 63 -27.90 8.26 28.64
#